data_AF-A0A661CZ90-F1
#
_entry.id   AF-A0A661CZ90-F1
#
_cell.length_a   1.000
_cell.length_b   1.000
_cell.length_c   1.000
_cell.angle_alpha   90.00
_cell.angle_beta   90.00
_cell.angle_gamma   90.00
#
_symmetry.space_group_name_H-M   'P 1'
#
loop_
_entity.id
_entity.type
_entity.pdbx_description
1 polymer ?
#
loop_
_entity_poly.entity_id
_entity_poly.type
_entity_poly.pdbx_seq_one_letter_code
_entity_poly.pdbx_strand_id
1 'polypeptide(L)'
;MCPISIFNTLELKRFLMDFLGIDWTQFIDWILGIIGILVGLGAFWKIGWGKCCKITKCWLCATGAVIIVVLFVTSIVFLIDYMIENESELAHRLFDGKNSANLRVDIQPTPPLSVGQEMYLHFTNNSDRNGYLLAFNINSKGDLESFIPKTLNLPEMLRYLQIRAGQELVIPQPGVYEDPLYGLHTKEPTGQELLVVILVDELTSELVKVLLSAPKMKTSEVLQTLYDKFTKPQSESEPHSLQWSSVVIDYQTISVRK
;
A
#
# COMPACT_ATOMS: atom_id res chain seq x y z
N MET A 1 15.18 -15.65 4.69
CA MET A 1 14.60 -15.57 6.04
C MET A 1 14.06 -14.16 6.21
N CYS A 2 12.76 -13.96 6.00
CA CYS A 2 12.13 -12.65 6.23
C CYS A 2 11.76 -12.53 7.71
N PRO A 3 12.02 -11.39 8.37
CA PRO A 3 11.52 -11.16 9.72
C PRO A 3 10.03 -10.86 9.59
N ILE A 4 9.19 -11.74 10.13
CA ILE A 4 7.78 -11.44 10.36
C ILE A 4 7.77 -10.28 11.36
N SER A 5 7.46 -9.08 10.87
CA SER A 5 7.15 -7.92 11.72
C SER A 5 6.01 -8.33 12.64
N ILE A 6 6.29 -8.39 13.93
CA ILE A 6 5.29 -8.68 14.96
C ILE A 6 4.32 -7.51 14.94
N PHE A 7 3.16 -7.72 14.32
CA PHE A 7 2.00 -6.85 14.48
C PHE A 7 1.80 -6.62 15.97
N ASN A 8 1.68 -5.36 16.37
CA ASN A 8 1.40 -5.02 17.76
C ASN A 8 0.08 -5.72 18.13
N THR A 9 0.13 -6.64 19.08
CA THR A 9 -0.96 -7.59 19.39
C THR A 9 -2.28 -6.89 19.74
N LEU A 10 -2.22 -5.63 20.14
CA LEU A 10 -3.38 -4.77 20.40
C LEU A 10 -4.13 -4.34 19.13
N GLU A 11 -3.44 -4.01 18.04
CA GLU A 11 -4.09 -3.53 16.81
C GLU A 11 -4.78 -4.67 16.08
N LEU A 12 -4.11 -5.84 16.01
CA LEU A 12 -4.70 -7.06 15.48
C LEU A 12 -5.95 -7.48 16.28
N LYS A 13 -5.91 -7.33 17.61
CA LYS A 13 -7.04 -7.62 18.49
C LYS A 13 -8.23 -6.68 18.23
N ARG A 14 -7.99 -5.37 18.12
CA ARG A 14 -9.06 -4.39 17.92
C ARG A 14 -9.74 -4.58 16.56
N PHE A 15 -8.93 -4.80 15.53
CA PHE A 15 -9.41 -5.07 14.18
C PHE A 15 -10.26 -6.34 14.09
N LEU A 16 -9.81 -7.45 14.67
CA LEU A 16 -10.57 -8.71 14.64
C LEU A 16 -11.93 -8.59 15.34
N MET A 17 -12.02 -7.79 16.41
CA MET A 17 -13.29 -7.53 17.09
C MET A 17 -14.25 -6.72 16.23
N ASP A 18 -13.76 -5.65 15.60
CA ASP A 18 -14.59 -4.76 14.77
C ASP A 18 -15.08 -5.49 13.51
N PHE A 19 -14.23 -6.35 12.92
CA PHE A 19 -14.58 -7.11 11.71
C PHE A 19 -15.63 -8.19 11.95
N LEU A 20 -15.47 -8.96 13.03
CA LEU A 20 -16.41 -10.04 13.36
C LEU A 20 -17.67 -9.52 14.06
N GLY A 21 -17.69 -8.25 14.50
CA GLY A 21 -18.76 -7.68 15.30
C GLY A 21 -18.93 -8.38 16.65
N ILE A 22 -17.88 -9.04 17.13
CA ILE A 22 -17.86 -9.79 18.40
C ILE A 22 -16.79 -9.19 19.32
N ASP A 23 -17.07 -9.19 20.61
CA ASP A 23 -16.09 -8.76 21.59
C ASP A 23 -14.95 -9.80 21.76
N TRP A 24 -13.85 -9.39 22.39
CA TRP A 24 -12.67 -10.26 22.59
C TRP A 24 -12.97 -11.52 23.38
N THR A 25 -13.92 -11.44 24.31
CA THR A 25 -14.35 -12.58 25.12
C THR A 25 -15.08 -13.61 24.27
N GLN A 26 -15.97 -13.18 23.38
CA GLN A 26 -16.64 -14.05 22.40
C GLN A 26 -15.65 -14.66 21.40
N PHE A 27 -14.64 -13.89 20.97
CA PHE A 27 -13.57 -14.41 20.11
C PHE A 27 -12.73 -15.48 20.82
N ILE A 28 -12.35 -15.24 22.08
CA ILE A 28 -11.65 -16.23 22.91
C ILE A 28 -12.52 -17.46 23.12
N ASP A 29 -13.81 -17.30 23.44
CA ASP A 29 -14.73 -18.42 23.64
C ASP A 29 -14.93 -19.23 22.35
N TRP A 30 -14.94 -18.56 21.19
CA TRP A 30 -14.99 -19.21 19.89
C TRP A 30 -13.70 -20.00 19.61
N ILE A 31 -12.52 -19.42 19.87
CA ILE A 31 -11.23 -20.12 19.74
C ILE A 31 -11.13 -21.29 20.72
N LEU A 32 -11.52 -21.10 21.98
CA LEU A 32 -11.56 -22.16 22.99
C LEU A 32 -12.59 -23.24 22.63
N GLY A 33 -13.69 -22.88 21.98
CA GLY A 33 -14.64 -23.82 21.40
C GLY A 33 -14.00 -24.67 20.30
N ILE A 34 -13.25 -24.05 19.38
CA ILE A 34 -12.51 -24.76 18.32
C ILE A 34 -11.41 -25.66 18.93
N ILE A 35 -10.62 -25.14 19.86
CA ILE A 35 -9.60 -25.92 20.58
C ILE A 35 -10.25 -27.06 21.35
N GLY A 36 -11.39 -26.81 22.00
CA GLY A 36 -12.17 -27.82 22.72
C GLY A 36 -12.69 -28.92 21.80
N ILE A 37 -13.14 -28.58 20.59
CA ILE A 37 -13.53 -29.55 19.56
C ILE A 37 -12.31 -30.35 19.10
N LEU A 38 -11.16 -29.71 18.85
CA LEU A 38 -9.92 -30.37 18.43
C LEU A 38 -9.36 -31.30 19.53
N VAL A 39 -9.36 -30.86 20.79
CA VAL A 39 -8.95 -31.66 21.95
C VAL A 39 -9.95 -32.78 22.22
N GLY A 40 -11.26 -32.53 22.08
CA GLY A 40 -12.30 -33.53 22.18
C GLY A 40 -12.17 -34.62 21.12
N LEU A 41 -11.85 -34.25 19.88
CA LEU A 41 -11.51 -35.19 18.80
C LEU A 41 -10.24 -36.00 19.12
N GLY A 42 -9.22 -35.37 19.72
CA GLY A 42 -8.01 -36.04 20.20
C GLY A 42 -8.24 -37.01 21.38
N ALA A 43 -9.14 -36.66 22.30
CA ALA A 43 -9.54 -37.51 23.42
C ALA A 43 -10.41 -38.69 22.96
N PHE A 44 -11.29 -38.48 21.98
CA PHE A 44 -12.01 -39.54 21.27
C PHE A 44 -11.05 -40.53 20.59
N TRP A 45 -9.93 -40.03 20.07
CA TRP A 45 -8.84 -40.84 19.52
C TRP A 45 -8.20 -41.76 20.57
N LYS A 46 -8.04 -41.29 21.82
CA LYS A 46 -7.43 -42.06 22.91
C LYS A 46 -8.37 -43.12 23.52
N ILE A 47 -9.68 -42.90 23.50
CA ILE A 47 -10.67 -43.80 24.13
C ILE A 47 -11.20 -44.87 23.14
N GLY A 48 -11.15 -44.62 21.82
CA GLY A 48 -11.70 -45.53 20.80
C GLY A 48 -10.81 -46.69 20.33
N TRP A 49 -9.50 -46.65 20.59
CA TRP A 49 -8.55 -47.67 20.08
C TRP A 49 -8.58 -49.00 20.86
N GLY A 50 -9.25 -49.06 22.01
CA GLY A 50 -9.31 -50.28 22.81
C GLY A 50 -10.21 -51.38 22.24
N LYS A 51 -11.23 -51.07 21.42
CA LYS A 51 -12.22 -52.08 20.95
C LYS A 51 -12.82 -51.90 19.55
N CYS A 52 -12.53 -50.83 18.80
CA CYS A 52 -13.10 -50.64 17.46
C CYS A 52 -12.11 -51.01 16.34
N CYS A 53 -11.70 -52.28 16.33
CA CYS A 53 -11.11 -52.91 15.14
C CYS A 53 -12.24 -53.42 14.22
N LYS A 54 -12.88 -52.50 13.48
CA LYS A 54 -13.52 -52.81 12.19
C LYS A 54 -13.10 -51.72 11.21
N ILE A 55 -12.21 -52.13 10.32
CA ILE A 55 -11.23 -51.38 9.53
C ILE A 55 -11.81 -50.28 8.61
N THR A 56 -13.13 -50.20 8.42
CA THR A 56 -13.74 -49.28 7.44
C THR A 56 -14.24 -47.94 8.00
N LYS A 57 -14.44 -47.78 9.32
CA LYS A 57 -14.96 -46.52 9.92
C LYS A 57 -13.89 -45.56 10.45
N CYS A 58 -12.64 -46.01 10.62
CA CYS A 58 -11.55 -45.19 11.15
C CYS A 58 -10.99 -44.20 10.11
N TRP A 59 -11.06 -44.57 8.83
CA TRP A 59 -10.61 -43.71 7.73
C TRP A 59 -11.44 -42.43 7.61
N LEU A 60 -12.78 -42.52 7.72
CA LEU A 60 -13.65 -41.36 7.59
C LEU A 60 -13.40 -40.28 8.67
N CYS A 61 -13.12 -40.67 9.91
CA CYS A 61 -12.86 -39.71 10.99
C CYS A 61 -11.50 -39.02 10.84
N ALA A 62 -10.48 -39.76 10.41
CA ALA A 62 -9.16 -39.17 10.15
C ALA A 62 -9.21 -38.19 8.97
N THR A 63 -9.92 -38.54 7.89
CA THR A 63 -10.10 -37.63 6.75
C THR A 63 -10.90 -36.38 7.13
N GLY A 64 -11.92 -36.50 7.97
CA GLY A 64 -12.73 -35.36 8.41
C GLY A 64 -11.93 -34.34 9.21
N ALA A 65 -11.11 -34.78 10.17
CA ALA A 65 -10.27 -33.89 10.97
C ALA A 65 -9.21 -33.16 10.12
N VAL A 66 -8.60 -33.86 9.15
CA VAL A 66 -7.63 -33.26 8.23
C VAL A 66 -8.28 -32.19 7.36
N ILE A 67 -9.49 -32.44 6.83
CA ILE A 67 -10.22 -31.46 6.01
C ILE A 67 -10.54 -30.19 6.81
N ILE A 68 -10.98 -30.31 8.07
CA ILE A 68 -11.30 -29.16 8.92
C ILE A 68 -10.05 -28.31 9.20
N VAL A 69 -8.92 -28.94 9.51
CA VAL A 69 -7.66 -28.23 9.76
C VAL A 69 -7.18 -27.53 8.48
N VAL A 70 -7.25 -28.20 7.33
CA VAL A 70 -6.88 -27.59 6.03
C VAL A 70 -7.77 -26.39 5.73
N LEU A 71 -9.10 -26.51 5.87
CA LEU A 71 -10.03 -25.40 5.63
C LEU A 71 -9.78 -24.22 6.58
N PHE A 72 -9.47 -24.49 7.85
CA PHE A 72 -9.17 -23.45 8.83
C PHE A 72 -7.86 -22.71 8.49
N VAL A 73 -6.80 -23.45 8.16
CA VAL A 73 -5.52 -22.84 7.76
C VAL A 73 -5.66 -22.05 6.46
N THR A 74 -6.35 -22.59 5.45
CA THR A 74 -6.59 -21.85 4.20
C THR A 74 -7.44 -20.61 4.42
N SER A 75 -8.43 -20.67 5.33
CA SER A 75 -9.25 -19.50 5.67
C SER A 75 -8.44 -18.43 6.37
N ILE A 76 -7.53 -18.80 7.28
CA ILE A 76 -6.62 -17.83 7.94
C ILE A 76 -5.66 -17.22 6.94
N VAL A 77 -5.06 -18.02 6.05
CA VAL A 77 -4.16 -17.50 5.00
C VAL A 77 -4.93 -16.54 4.09
N PHE A 78 -6.14 -16.90 3.66
CA PHE A 78 -6.98 -16.02 2.86
C PHE A 78 -7.40 -14.74 3.61
N LEU A 79 -7.65 -14.82 4.92
CA LEU A 79 -7.98 -13.66 5.75
C LEU A 79 -6.77 -12.74 5.95
N ILE A 80 -5.56 -13.30 6.10
CA ILE A 80 -4.32 -12.53 6.20
C ILE A 80 -4.02 -11.84 4.88
N ASP A 81 -4.17 -12.55 3.76
CA ASP A 81 -4.01 -11.99 2.42
C ASP A 81 -5.08 -10.91 2.13
N TYR A 82 -6.30 -11.06 2.65
CA TYR A 82 -7.37 -10.07 2.55
C TYR A 82 -7.18 -8.87 3.49
N MET A 83 -6.55 -9.07 4.65
CA MET A 83 -6.27 -8.01 5.63
C MET A 83 -5.05 -7.16 5.28
N ILE A 84 -4.21 -7.62 4.36
CA ILE A 84 -3.27 -6.74 3.67
C ILE A 84 -4.12 -5.95 2.69
N GLU A 85 -4.71 -4.85 3.18
CA GLU A 85 -5.29 -3.83 2.33
C GLU A 85 -4.24 -3.52 1.26
N ASN A 86 -4.58 -3.80 0.00
CA ASN A 86 -3.67 -3.57 -1.11
C ASN A 86 -3.36 -2.07 -1.07
N GLU A 87 -2.09 -1.72 -0.85
CA GLU A 87 -1.66 -0.32 -0.74
C GLU A 87 -2.12 0.50 -1.96
N SER A 88 -2.31 -0.17 -3.10
CA SER A 88 -2.91 0.39 -4.31
C SER A 88 -4.39 0.77 -4.14
N GLU A 89 -5.20 -0.07 -3.50
CA GLU A 89 -6.61 0.21 -3.21
C GLU A 89 -6.75 1.35 -2.19
N LEU A 90 -5.88 1.39 -1.19
CA LEU A 90 -5.82 2.50 -0.25
C LEU A 90 -5.51 3.82 -0.98
N ALA A 91 -4.51 3.82 -1.86
CA ALA A 91 -4.14 4.98 -2.65
C ALA A 91 -5.29 5.45 -3.55
N HIS A 92 -5.95 4.54 -4.28
CA HIS A 92 -7.16 4.86 -5.06
C HIS A 92 -8.24 5.47 -4.18
N ARG A 93 -8.56 4.86 -3.04
CA ARG A 93 -9.59 5.38 -2.13
C ARG A 93 -9.29 6.79 -1.62
N LEU A 94 -8.02 7.09 -1.31
CA LEU A 94 -7.62 8.37 -0.73
C LEU A 94 -7.46 9.47 -1.81
N PHE A 95 -6.94 9.13 -2.99
CA PHE A 95 -6.47 10.11 -3.97
C PHE A 95 -7.24 10.10 -5.30
N ASP A 96 -8.01 9.06 -5.60
CA ASP A 96 -8.80 9.04 -6.83
C ASP A 96 -9.97 10.04 -6.76
N GLY A 97 -10.33 10.62 -7.90
CA GLY A 97 -11.38 11.63 -8.02
C GLY A 97 -11.06 13.00 -7.40
N LYS A 98 -9.85 13.22 -6.89
CA LYS A 98 -9.41 14.51 -6.31
C LYS A 98 -8.65 15.38 -7.30
N ASN A 99 -9.12 15.49 -8.54
CA ASN A 99 -8.40 16.21 -9.61
C ASN A 99 -9.01 17.57 -9.97
N SER A 100 -9.12 18.48 -8.98
CA SER A 100 -9.68 19.83 -9.22
C SER A 100 -8.82 20.67 -10.19
N ALA A 101 -7.52 20.40 -10.28
CA ALA A 101 -6.61 21.09 -11.20
C ALA A 101 -6.64 20.57 -12.64
N ASN A 102 -7.45 19.53 -12.95
CA ASN A 102 -7.41 18.83 -14.25
C ASN A 102 -5.96 18.49 -14.67
N LEU A 103 -5.17 18.07 -13.67
CA LEU A 103 -3.81 17.59 -13.83
C LEU A 103 -3.87 16.33 -14.70
N ARG A 104 -3.02 16.24 -15.70
CA ARG A 104 -2.83 15.03 -16.50
C ARG A 104 -1.41 14.57 -16.37
N VAL A 105 -1.22 13.27 -16.36
CA VAL A 105 0.09 12.65 -16.26
C VAL A 105 0.13 11.50 -17.26
N ASP A 106 1.14 11.51 -18.11
CA ASP A 106 1.40 10.45 -19.08
C ASP A 106 2.76 9.81 -18.77
N ILE A 107 2.79 8.48 -18.77
CA ILE A 107 4.01 7.69 -18.58
C ILE A 107 4.58 7.35 -19.95
N GLN A 108 5.85 7.69 -20.17
CA GLN A 108 6.56 7.43 -21.41
C GLN A 108 7.83 6.60 -21.14
N PRO A 109 8.13 5.58 -21.95
CA PRO A 109 7.27 5.04 -23.00
C PRO A 109 6.00 4.41 -22.42
N THR A 110 4.99 4.19 -23.27
CA THR A 110 3.72 3.62 -22.82
C THR A 110 3.94 2.23 -22.21
N PRO A 111 3.40 1.95 -21.01
CA PRO A 111 3.50 0.64 -20.36
C PRO A 111 2.97 -0.52 -21.24
N PRO A 112 3.42 -1.77 -21.02
CA PRO A 112 4.27 -2.22 -19.91
C PRO A 112 5.74 -1.80 -20.06
N LEU A 113 6.36 -1.44 -18.94
CA LEU A 113 7.76 -1.03 -18.87
C LEU A 113 8.64 -2.23 -18.52
N SER A 114 9.81 -2.35 -19.14
CA SER A 114 10.80 -3.38 -18.82
C SER A 114 11.67 -2.95 -17.63
N VAL A 115 12.06 -3.85 -16.73
CA VAL A 115 13.00 -3.52 -15.63
C VAL A 115 14.29 -2.89 -16.17
N GLY A 116 14.71 -1.77 -15.56
CA GLY A 116 15.88 -0.99 -15.96
C GLY A 116 15.61 -0.02 -17.12
N GLN A 117 14.42 -0.04 -17.70
CA GLN A 117 14.00 0.92 -18.71
C GLN A 117 13.85 2.31 -18.07
N GLU A 118 14.32 3.32 -18.80
CA GLU A 118 14.11 4.72 -18.41
C GLU A 118 12.65 5.11 -18.66
N MET A 119 12.09 5.83 -17.70
CA MET A 119 10.73 6.30 -17.66
C MET A 119 10.73 7.83 -17.59
N TYR A 120 9.84 8.45 -18.35
CA TYR A 120 9.56 9.87 -18.31
C TYR A 120 8.10 10.07 -17.90
N LEU A 121 7.87 11.04 -17.03
CA LEU A 121 6.55 11.47 -16.61
C LEU A 121 6.27 12.83 -17.23
N HIS A 122 5.24 12.91 -18.08
CA HIS A 122 4.80 14.15 -18.71
C HIS A 122 3.57 14.66 -17.97
N PHE A 123 3.72 15.77 -17.27
CA PHE A 123 2.69 16.44 -16.49
C PHE A 123 2.12 17.60 -17.30
N THR A 124 0.80 17.71 -17.33
CA THR A 124 0.08 18.86 -17.88
C THR A 124 -0.83 19.45 -16.82
N ASN A 125 -0.58 20.70 -16.41
CA ASN A 125 -1.44 21.42 -15.47
C ASN A 125 -2.40 22.33 -16.23
N ASN A 126 -3.66 21.89 -16.39
CA ASN A 126 -4.69 22.68 -17.11
C ASN A 126 -5.46 23.64 -16.20
N SER A 127 -5.05 23.81 -14.95
CA SER A 127 -5.66 24.78 -14.04
C SER A 127 -5.06 26.18 -14.20
N ASP A 128 -5.72 27.13 -13.56
CA ASP A 128 -5.27 28.51 -13.38
C ASP A 128 -4.37 28.69 -12.15
N ARG A 129 -4.04 27.61 -11.42
CA ARG A 129 -3.20 27.66 -10.23
C ARG A 129 -1.82 27.05 -10.43
N ASN A 130 -0.85 27.65 -9.75
CA ASN A 130 0.51 27.14 -9.66
C ASN A 130 0.59 26.16 -8.49
N GLY A 131 1.54 25.24 -8.53
CA GLY A 131 1.78 24.37 -7.39
C GLY A 131 3.08 23.59 -7.52
N TYR A 132 3.31 22.73 -6.54
CA TYR A 132 4.43 21.82 -6.43
C TYR A 132 3.96 20.40 -6.69
N LEU A 133 4.66 19.69 -7.56
CA LEU A 133 4.41 18.29 -7.85
C LEU A 133 5.11 17.39 -6.84
N LEU A 134 4.35 16.42 -6.35
CA LEU A 134 4.82 15.27 -5.59
C LEU A 134 4.43 14.03 -6.38
N ALA A 135 5.32 13.06 -6.51
CA ALA A 135 5.03 11.82 -7.23
C ALA A 135 5.65 10.64 -6.49
N PHE A 136 4.81 9.64 -6.23
CA PHE A 136 5.17 8.43 -5.53
C PHE A 136 4.78 7.22 -6.36
N ASN A 137 5.62 6.22 -6.33
CA ASN A 137 5.34 4.91 -6.90
C ASN A 137 5.06 3.92 -5.77
N ILE A 138 4.05 3.09 -5.95
CA ILE A 138 3.79 1.92 -5.12
C ILE A 138 4.08 0.71 -6.00
N ASN A 139 5.14 -0.02 -5.68
CA ASN A 139 5.57 -1.16 -6.49
C ASN A 139 4.62 -2.37 -6.32
N SER A 140 4.88 -3.46 -7.03
CA SER A 140 4.01 -4.66 -6.98
C SER A 140 4.02 -5.42 -5.66
N LYS A 141 4.88 -5.04 -4.70
CA LYS A 141 4.87 -5.53 -3.32
C LYS A 141 4.17 -4.57 -2.34
N GLY A 142 3.74 -3.41 -2.81
CA GLY A 142 3.16 -2.37 -1.97
C GLY A 142 4.19 -1.43 -1.34
N ASP A 143 5.48 -1.50 -1.71
CA ASP A 143 6.49 -0.58 -1.15
C ASP A 143 6.40 0.79 -1.85
N LEU A 144 6.47 1.85 -1.05
CA LEU A 144 6.47 3.23 -1.54
C LEU A 144 7.88 3.71 -1.94
N GLU A 145 8.01 4.23 -3.16
CA GLU A 145 9.18 4.94 -3.64
C GLU A 145 8.82 6.40 -3.99
N SER A 146 9.59 7.36 -3.49
CA SER A 146 9.44 8.77 -3.88
C SER A 146 10.16 9.01 -5.20
N PHE A 147 9.42 9.29 -6.27
CA PHE A 147 9.99 9.78 -7.52
C PHE A 147 10.28 11.28 -7.43
N ILE A 148 9.38 12.02 -6.79
CA ILE A 148 9.44 13.47 -6.71
C ILE A 148 9.00 13.91 -5.30
N PRO A 149 9.90 14.51 -4.50
CA PRO A 149 11.33 14.74 -4.75
C PRO A 149 12.19 13.49 -4.59
N LYS A 150 13.29 13.40 -5.37
CA LYS A 150 14.31 12.35 -5.26
C LYS A 150 15.50 12.73 -4.36
N THR A 151 15.79 14.03 -4.21
CA THR A 151 16.87 14.54 -3.34
C THR A 151 16.35 15.55 -2.32
N LEU A 152 17.07 15.63 -1.20
CA LEU A 152 16.66 16.40 -0.02
C LEU A 152 17.24 17.83 0.01
N ASN A 153 17.80 18.32 -1.10
CA ASN A 153 18.32 19.69 -1.17
C ASN A 153 17.19 20.70 -1.43
N LEU A 154 16.57 21.17 -0.35
CA LEU A 154 15.32 21.95 -0.36
C LEU A 154 15.29 23.16 -1.33
N PRO A 155 16.32 24.00 -1.45
CA PRO A 155 16.28 25.17 -2.33
C PRO A 155 16.30 24.82 -3.83
N GLU A 156 17.05 23.80 -4.23
CA GLU A 156 17.05 23.28 -5.60
C GLU A 156 15.72 22.60 -5.91
N MET A 157 15.24 21.77 -4.99
CA MET A 157 13.98 21.05 -5.10
C MET A 157 12.82 21.98 -5.46
N LEU A 158 12.60 23.06 -4.70
CA LEU A 158 11.46 23.96 -4.89
C LEU A 158 11.37 24.54 -6.32
N ARG A 159 12.50 24.77 -6.99
CA ARG A 159 12.52 25.32 -8.35
C ARG A 159 12.07 24.31 -9.39
N TYR A 160 12.43 23.04 -9.24
CA TYR A 160 12.15 22.01 -10.25
C TYR A 160 10.81 21.32 -10.04
N LEU A 161 10.26 21.36 -8.82
CA LEU A 161 8.95 20.79 -8.52
C LEU A 161 7.80 21.71 -8.90
N GLN A 162 8.06 23.00 -9.09
CA GLN A 162 7.00 23.96 -9.35
C GLN A 162 6.52 23.86 -10.79
N ILE A 163 5.24 23.56 -10.96
CA ILE A 163 4.53 23.63 -12.24
C ILE A 163 3.58 24.83 -12.22
N ARG A 164 3.66 25.66 -13.25
CA ARG A 164 2.78 26.83 -13.39
C ARG A 164 1.43 26.45 -13.99
N ALA A 165 0.47 27.34 -13.82
CA ALA A 165 -0.81 27.28 -14.51
C ALA A 165 -0.60 27.18 -16.04
N GLY A 166 -1.28 26.24 -16.69
CA GLY A 166 -1.17 25.99 -18.13
C GLY A 166 0.17 25.43 -18.60
N GLN A 167 1.09 25.09 -17.69
CA GLN A 167 2.41 24.59 -18.04
C GLN A 167 2.42 23.08 -18.23
N GLU A 168 3.28 22.63 -19.14
CA GLU A 168 3.71 21.24 -19.25
C GLU A 168 5.11 21.05 -18.67
N LEU A 169 5.32 19.90 -18.04
CA LEU A 169 6.59 19.53 -17.42
C LEU A 169 6.89 18.07 -17.73
N VAL A 170 8.12 17.77 -18.15
CA VAL A 170 8.59 16.38 -18.34
C VAL A 170 9.69 16.09 -17.32
N ILE A 171 9.59 14.97 -16.61
CA ILE A 171 10.57 14.54 -15.60
C ILE A 171 11.05 13.12 -15.92
N PRO A 172 12.37 12.86 -15.95
CA PRO A 172 13.44 13.84 -15.78
C PRO A 172 13.54 14.84 -16.95
N GLN A 173 13.86 16.11 -16.65
CA GLN A 173 14.19 17.12 -17.66
C GLN A 173 15.59 16.89 -18.25
N PRO A 174 15.74 16.79 -19.58
CA PRO A 174 17.05 16.70 -20.23
C PRO A 174 17.94 17.90 -19.88
N GLY A 175 19.21 17.66 -19.51
CA GLY A 175 20.20 18.71 -19.22
C GLY A 175 20.09 19.37 -17.83
N VAL A 176 19.03 19.07 -17.06
CA VAL A 176 18.88 19.49 -15.65
C VAL A 176 19.20 18.33 -14.71
N TYR A 177 18.79 17.13 -15.10
CA TYR A 177 19.04 15.89 -14.38
C TYR A 177 20.13 15.08 -15.09
N GLU A 178 21.30 15.69 -15.31
CA GLU A 178 22.43 15.01 -15.99
C GLU A 178 23.07 13.91 -15.15
N ASP A 179 22.81 13.88 -13.84
CA ASP A 179 23.27 12.80 -12.99
C ASP A 179 22.33 11.57 -13.17
N PRO A 180 22.85 10.40 -13.61
CA PRO A 180 22.07 9.20 -13.82
C PRO A 180 21.35 8.70 -12.54
N LEU A 181 21.73 9.19 -11.35
CA LEU A 181 20.97 8.98 -10.12
C LEU A 181 19.57 9.62 -10.16
N TYR A 182 19.31 10.56 -11.06
CA TYR A 182 18.01 11.24 -11.19
C TYR A 182 17.10 10.67 -12.26
N GLY A 183 17.61 9.81 -13.15
CA GLY A 183 16.78 9.05 -14.08
C GLY A 183 15.72 8.23 -13.33
N LEU A 184 14.46 8.28 -13.79
CA LEU A 184 13.44 7.37 -13.28
C LEU A 184 13.60 6.07 -14.04
N HIS A 185 14.10 5.04 -13.35
CA HIS A 185 14.24 3.71 -13.92
C HIS A 185 13.28 2.78 -13.21
N THR A 186 12.61 1.92 -13.97
CA THR A 186 11.82 0.84 -13.40
C THR A 186 12.73 -0.15 -12.68
N LYS A 187 12.24 -0.68 -11.56
CA LYS A 187 12.99 -1.57 -10.68
C LYS A 187 12.19 -2.84 -10.43
N GLU A 188 12.87 -3.87 -9.95
CA GLU A 188 12.19 -5.00 -9.33
C GLU A 188 11.51 -4.54 -8.03
N PRO A 189 10.37 -5.13 -7.64
CA PRO A 189 9.68 -6.28 -8.25
C PRO A 189 8.82 -5.92 -9.47
N THR A 190 8.78 -6.82 -10.46
CA THR A 190 7.82 -6.70 -11.59
C THR A 190 6.38 -6.98 -11.17
N GLY A 191 5.41 -6.44 -11.90
CA GLY A 191 3.99 -6.66 -11.65
C GLY A 191 3.16 -5.42 -11.93
N GLN A 192 1.96 -5.38 -11.33
CA GLN A 192 1.12 -4.19 -11.31
C GLN A 192 1.71 -3.18 -10.32
N GLU A 193 1.82 -1.93 -10.74
CA GLU A 193 2.34 -0.82 -9.95
C GLU A 193 1.38 0.37 -10.04
N LEU A 194 1.50 1.29 -9.09
CA LEU A 194 0.64 2.47 -9.00
C LEU A 194 1.46 3.74 -8.85
N LEU A 195 1.25 4.69 -9.74
CA LEU A 195 1.79 6.04 -9.65
C LEU A 195 0.74 6.97 -9.01
N VAL A 196 1.09 7.58 -7.88
CA VAL A 196 0.30 8.62 -7.21
C VAL A 196 0.99 9.96 -7.41
N VAL A 197 0.33 10.86 -8.13
CA VAL A 197 0.81 12.23 -8.38
C VAL A 197 -0.09 13.21 -7.67
N ILE A 198 0.51 14.18 -6.97
CA ILE A 198 -0.18 15.19 -6.18
C ILE A 198 0.38 16.56 -6.53
N LEU A 199 -0.50 17.49 -6.86
CA LEU A 199 -0.20 18.91 -7.02
C LEU A 199 -0.69 19.66 -5.77
N VAL A 200 0.23 20.27 -5.03
CA VAL A 200 -0.07 21.07 -3.83
C VAL A 200 0.30 22.52 -4.05
N ASP A 201 -0.53 23.45 -3.60
CA ASP A 201 -0.26 24.88 -3.85
C ASP A 201 0.95 25.39 -3.05
N GLU A 202 1.19 24.80 -1.88
CA GLU A 202 2.29 25.16 -0.99
C GLU A 202 2.93 23.93 -0.32
N LEU A 203 4.27 23.95 -0.22
CA LEU A 203 5.05 22.96 0.53
C LEU A 203 5.31 23.47 1.94
N THR A 204 4.47 23.09 2.90
CA THR A 204 4.67 23.46 4.30
C THR A 204 5.81 22.68 4.93
N SER A 205 6.40 23.22 6.00
CA SER A 205 7.51 22.56 6.72
C SER A 205 7.11 21.18 7.27
N GLU A 206 5.85 21.01 7.67
CA GLU A 206 5.29 19.73 8.12
C GLU A 206 5.18 18.73 6.98
N LEU A 207 4.73 19.15 5.80
CA LEU A 207 4.68 18.29 4.62
C LEU A 207 6.08 17.83 4.23
N VAL A 208 7.06 18.74 4.24
CA VAL A 208 8.47 18.41 4.01
C VAL A 208 8.95 17.34 5.01
N LYS A 209 8.68 17.48 6.31
CA LYS A 209 9.07 16.47 7.32
C LYS A 209 8.51 15.08 7.02
N VAL A 210 7.25 15.00 6.57
CA VAL A 210 6.63 13.73 6.16
C VAL A 210 7.38 13.14 4.96
N LEU A 211 7.65 13.94 3.92
CA LEU A 211 8.40 13.50 2.74
C LEU A 211 9.81 12.98 3.10
N LEU A 212 10.51 13.66 4.01
CA LEU A 212 11.83 13.24 4.49
C LEU A 212 11.79 11.94 5.29
N SER A 213 10.66 11.62 5.92
CA SER A 213 10.48 10.45 6.77
C SER A 213 9.87 9.26 6.02
N ALA A 214 9.22 9.51 4.87
CA ALA A 214 8.50 8.51 4.09
C ALA A 214 9.30 7.23 3.80
N PRO A 215 10.60 7.26 3.44
CA PRO A 215 11.38 6.04 3.18
C PRO A 215 11.53 5.10 4.40
N LYS A 216 11.21 5.58 5.61
CA LYS A 216 11.32 4.82 6.86
C LYS A 216 9.96 4.38 7.42
N MET A 217 8.88 4.78 6.76
CA MET A 217 7.50 4.55 7.20
C MET A 217 6.85 3.47 6.34
N LYS A 218 5.75 2.88 6.82
CA LYS A 218 4.92 2.00 5.99
C LYS A 218 4.18 2.82 4.94
N THR A 219 3.97 2.26 3.75
CA THR A 219 3.24 2.91 2.65
C THR A 219 1.89 3.47 3.10
N SER A 220 1.07 2.65 3.74
CA SER A 220 -0.24 3.03 4.28
C SER A 220 -0.18 4.20 5.26
N GLU A 221 0.84 4.22 6.13
CA GLU A 221 1.06 5.30 7.08
C GLU A 221 1.42 6.62 6.37
N VAL A 222 2.27 6.56 5.35
CA VAL A 222 2.64 7.74 4.55
C VAL A 222 1.43 8.27 3.80
N LEU A 223 0.68 7.41 3.10
CA LEU A 223 -0.50 7.79 2.32
C LEU A 223 -1.56 8.44 3.20
N GLN A 224 -1.87 7.84 4.36
CA GLN A 224 -2.82 8.42 5.31
C GLN A 224 -2.32 9.74 5.89
N THR A 225 -1.04 9.82 6.27
CA THR A 225 -0.47 11.05 6.83
C THR A 225 -0.52 12.19 5.82
N LEU A 226 -0.16 11.92 4.56
CA LEU A 226 -0.26 12.89 3.47
C LEU A 226 -1.71 13.34 3.27
N TYR A 227 -2.64 12.39 3.13
CA TYR A 227 -4.06 12.69 2.95
C TYR A 227 -4.63 13.53 4.10
N ASP A 228 -4.29 13.20 5.35
CA ASP A 228 -4.68 13.95 6.53
C ASP A 228 -4.14 15.38 6.51
N LYS A 229 -2.85 15.55 6.15
CA LYS A 229 -2.23 16.88 6.04
C LYS A 229 -2.85 17.74 4.93
N PHE A 230 -3.41 17.10 3.90
CA PHE A 230 -4.07 17.79 2.80
C PHE A 230 -5.53 18.12 3.08
N THR A 231 -6.22 17.32 3.90
CA THR A 231 -7.67 17.47 4.14
C THR A 231 -8.02 18.15 5.45
N LYS A 232 -7.17 18.04 6.47
CA LYS A 232 -7.39 18.65 7.79
C LYS A 232 -6.80 20.06 7.81
N PRO A 233 -7.46 21.04 8.47
CA PRO A 233 -6.87 22.35 8.72
C PRO A 233 -5.54 22.20 9.48
N GLN A 234 -4.51 22.97 9.11
CA GLN A 234 -3.18 22.84 9.73
C GLN A 234 -3.12 23.44 11.14
N SER A 235 -3.99 24.41 11.45
CA SER A 235 -4.17 24.94 12.79
C SER A 235 -5.51 25.69 12.91
N GLU A 236 -5.91 26.04 14.14
CA GLU A 236 -7.04 26.95 14.37
C GLU A 236 -6.80 28.36 13.79
N SER A 237 -5.55 28.74 13.54
CA SER A 237 -5.18 30.05 12.98
C SER A 237 -5.11 30.06 11.45
N GLU A 238 -5.09 28.89 10.79
CA GLU A 238 -5.13 28.73 9.34
C GLU A 238 -6.34 27.85 8.98
N PRO A 239 -7.55 28.44 8.92
CA PRO A 239 -8.80 27.68 8.81
C PRO A 239 -8.99 27.00 7.46
N HIS A 240 -8.10 27.24 6.50
CA HIS A 240 -8.18 26.68 5.17
C HIS A 240 -7.28 25.46 5.06
N SER A 241 -7.85 24.33 4.61
CA SER A 241 -7.06 23.18 4.19
C SER A 241 -6.18 23.58 3.00
N LEU A 242 -5.04 22.91 2.84
CA LEU A 242 -4.23 23.05 1.63
C LEU A 242 -5.12 22.81 0.40
N GLN A 243 -4.95 23.63 -0.63
CA GLN A 243 -5.50 23.28 -1.94
C GLN A 243 -4.56 22.28 -2.60
N TRP A 244 -5.15 21.18 -3.05
CA TRP A 244 -4.41 20.10 -3.66
C TRP A 244 -5.24 19.40 -4.74
N SER A 245 -4.55 18.69 -5.61
CA SER A 245 -5.16 17.80 -6.60
C SER A 245 -4.31 16.57 -6.77
N SER A 246 -4.90 15.46 -7.19
CA SER A 246 -4.16 14.23 -7.46
C SER A 246 -4.66 13.49 -8.68
N VAL A 247 -3.76 12.65 -9.20
CA VAL A 247 -4.00 11.69 -10.26
C VAL A 247 -3.36 10.39 -9.81
N VAL A 248 -4.09 9.29 -10.00
CA VAL A 248 -3.64 7.94 -9.68
C VAL A 248 -3.61 7.14 -10.99
N ILE A 249 -2.49 6.51 -11.31
CA ILE A 249 -2.28 5.79 -12.57
C ILE A 249 -1.76 4.40 -12.29
N ASP A 250 -2.54 3.42 -12.72
CA ASP A 250 -2.15 2.02 -12.79
C ASP A 250 -1.23 1.77 -13.98
N TYR A 251 -0.11 1.08 -13.76
CA TYR A 251 0.77 0.64 -14.84
C TYR A 251 1.43 -0.71 -14.51
N GLN A 252 2.18 -1.26 -15.46
CA GLN A 252 2.79 -2.57 -15.32
C GLN A 252 4.28 -2.54 -15.64
N THR A 253 5.08 -3.22 -14.81
CA THR A 253 6.49 -3.49 -15.07
C THR A 253 6.71 -4.99 -15.32
N ILE A 254 7.54 -5.33 -16.31
CA ILE A 254 7.84 -6.71 -16.72
C ILE A 254 9.34 -7.01 -16.67
N SER A 255 9.69 -8.26 -16.38
CA SER A 255 11.09 -8.71 -16.35
C SER A 255 11.60 -8.90 -17.79
N VAL A 256 12.80 -8.40 -18.08
CA VAL A 256 13.49 -8.74 -19.33
C VAL A 256 14.15 -10.09 -19.13
N ARG A 257 13.58 -11.15 -19.71
CA ARG A 257 14.30 -12.42 -19.83
C ARG A 257 15.52 -12.19 -20.72
N LYS A 258 16.71 -12.23 -20.12
CA LYS A 258 17.98 -12.26 -20.85
C LYS A 258 18.17 -13.58 -21.58
#